data_AF-N0BM07-F1
#
_entry.id   AF-N0BM07-F1
#
_cell.length_a   1.000
_cell.length_b   1.000
_cell.length_c   1.000
_cell.angle_alpha   90.00
_cell.angle_beta   90.00
_cell.angle_gamma   90.00
#
_symmetry.space_group_name_H-M   'P 1'
#
loop_
_entity.id
_entity.type
_entity.pdbx_description
1 polymer ?
#
loop_
_entity_poly.entity_id
_entity_poly.type
_entity_poly.pdbx_seq_one_letter_code
_entity_poly.pdbx_strand_id
1 'polypeptide(L)'
;MELIREGFNILISPPAIAIDEAIKIAHTSLSSLFIAGNRISILTKIKHGYEVARAFTSHQLLTLLENTHHQAVFVEHDPSLFESERDAENVALALRDTAGRCETLVYYSASHDEYLRIISRLANRIIAVTEHRPGYVADIIELNTRREVRSFLLSDVQLTLEV
;
A
#
# COMPACT_ATOMS: atom_id res chain seq x y z
N MET A 1 1.36 -15.64 8.49
CA MET A 1 1.01 -15.63 7.06
C MET A 1 1.40 -14.27 6.51
N GLU A 2 2.06 -14.23 5.36
CA GLU A 2 2.59 -12.98 4.80
C GLU A 2 1.57 -12.40 3.80
N LEU A 3 0.97 -11.26 4.15
CA LEU A 3 -0.08 -10.61 3.36
C LEU A 3 0.54 -9.88 2.18
N ILE A 4 1.53 -9.04 2.46
CA ILE A 4 2.36 -8.31 1.50
C ILE A 4 3.49 -9.20 1.00
N ARG A 5 3.89 -9.06 -0.26
CA ARG A 5 5.02 -9.79 -0.88
C ARG A 5 5.83 -8.85 -1.76
N GLU A 6 6.92 -9.35 -2.32
CA GLU A 6 7.69 -8.62 -3.33
C GLU A 6 6.81 -8.13 -4.50
N GLY A 7 7.16 -6.96 -5.03
CA GLY A 7 6.46 -6.29 -6.14
C GLY A 7 5.43 -5.24 -5.71
N PHE A 8 4.51 -4.92 -6.63
CA PHE A 8 3.49 -3.89 -6.47
C PHE A 8 2.19 -4.47 -5.87
N ASN A 9 1.96 -4.16 -4.59
CA ASN A 9 0.78 -4.56 -3.83
C ASN A 9 -0.16 -3.36 -3.64
N ILE A 10 -1.45 -3.57 -3.91
CA ILE A 10 -2.54 -2.69 -3.47
C ILE A 10 -3.12 -3.27 -2.20
N LEU A 11 -3.14 -2.50 -1.12
CA LEU A 11 -3.74 -2.89 0.15
C LEU A 11 -4.99 -2.05 0.40
N ILE A 12 -6.17 -2.66 0.35
CA ILE A 12 -7.43 -2.03 0.72
C ILE A 12 -7.86 -2.63 2.06
N SER A 13 -7.68 -1.89 3.15
CA SER A 13 -7.89 -2.48 4.48
C SER A 13 -8.24 -1.46 5.57
N PRO A 14 -8.83 -1.90 6.69
CA PRO A 14 -8.94 -1.09 7.90
C PRO A 14 -7.55 -0.58 8.36
N PRO A 15 -7.47 0.64 8.92
CA PRO A 15 -6.20 1.26 9.32
C PRO A 15 -5.32 0.39 10.22
N ALA A 16 -5.92 -0.39 11.13
CA ALA A 16 -5.17 -1.28 12.04
C ALA A 16 -4.31 -2.30 11.28
N ILE A 17 -4.86 -2.92 10.23
CA ILE A 17 -4.15 -3.91 9.43
C ILE A 17 -3.02 -3.25 8.63
N ALA A 18 -3.27 -2.08 8.06
CA ALA A 18 -2.26 -1.34 7.31
C ALA A 18 -1.10 -0.87 8.19
N ILE A 19 -1.37 -0.47 9.44
CA ILE A 19 -0.34 -0.11 10.42
C ILE A 19 0.54 -1.32 10.74
N ASP A 20 -0.07 -2.47 11.01
CA ASP A 20 0.67 -3.70 11.30
C ASP A 20 1.58 -4.10 10.14
N GLU A 21 1.07 -4.07 8.91
CA GLU A 21 1.88 -4.39 7.73
C GLU A 21 2.99 -3.37 7.50
N ALA A 22 2.72 -2.08 7.67
CA ALA A 22 3.77 -1.05 7.58
C ALA A 22 4.88 -1.27 8.63
N ILE A 23 4.53 -1.58 9.88
CA ILE A 23 5.50 -1.86 10.94
C ILE A 23 6.35 -3.10 10.58
N LYS A 24 5.72 -4.17 10.08
CA LYS A 24 6.44 -5.38 9.64
C LYS A 24 7.45 -5.06 8.55
N ILE A 25 7.02 -4.32 7.51
CA ILE A 25 7.88 -3.92 6.40
C ILE A 25 9.09 -3.11 6.90
N ALA A 26 8.87 -2.11 7.75
CA ALA A 26 9.94 -1.30 8.32
C ALA A 26 10.96 -2.10 9.15
N HIS A 27 10.53 -3.21 9.78
CA HIS A 27 11.43 -4.09 10.53
C HIS A 27 12.22 -5.05 9.63
N THR A 28 11.66 -5.47 8.50
CA THR A 28 12.30 -6.45 7.61
C THR A 28 13.17 -5.81 6.54
N SER A 29 12.90 -4.57 6.17
CA SER A 29 13.64 -3.85 5.12
C SER A 29 14.80 -3.04 5.70
N LEU A 30 15.93 -3.02 4.98
CA LEU A 30 17.11 -2.22 5.26
C LEU A 30 16.87 -0.72 5.11
N SER A 31 15.98 -0.32 4.20
CA SER A 31 15.56 1.07 4.01
C SER A 31 14.10 1.11 3.57
N SER A 32 13.33 2.04 4.14
CA SER A 32 11.90 2.17 3.83
C SER A 32 11.47 3.62 3.72
N LEU A 33 10.66 3.93 2.71
CA LEU A 33 10.07 5.24 2.47
C LEU A 33 8.55 5.19 2.66
N PHE A 34 8.02 6.10 3.47
CA PHE A 34 6.58 6.34 3.60
C PHE A 34 6.23 7.63 2.86
N ILE A 35 5.36 7.55 1.85
CA ILE A 35 4.85 8.69 1.11
C ILE A 35 3.39 8.93 1.50
N ALA A 36 3.09 10.12 2.03
CA ALA A 36 1.73 10.49 2.42
C ALA A 36 1.18 11.64 1.56
N GLY A 37 -0.11 11.53 1.21
CA GLY A 37 -0.88 12.55 0.48
C GLY A 37 -1.38 13.71 1.36
N ASN A 38 -2.26 14.58 0.89
CA ASN A 38 -2.84 15.66 1.69
C ASN A 38 -3.53 15.15 2.96
N ARG A 39 -4.22 14.01 2.86
CA ARG A 39 -4.84 13.29 3.97
C ARG A 39 -3.89 12.25 4.54
N ILE A 40 -3.84 12.18 5.87
CA ILE A 40 -3.06 11.20 6.62
C ILE A 40 -4.02 10.38 7.48
N SER A 41 -3.95 9.06 7.34
CA SER A 41 -4.75 8.12 8.11
C SER A 41 -3.88 7.28 9.05
N ILE A 42 -2.74 6.78 8.59
CA ILE A 42 -1.95 5.81 9.37
C ILE A 42 -0.55 6.29 9.77
N LEU A 43 0.06 7.24 9.04
CA LEU A 43 1.44 7.70 9.32
C LEU A 43 1.63 8.14 10.78
N THR A 44 0.62 8.79 11.39
CA THR A 44 0.71 9.24 12.80
C THR A 44 0.85 8.12 13.83
N LYS A 45 0.59 6.87 13.43
CA LYS A 45 0.69 5.67 14.27
C LYS A 45 1.97 4.88 14.02
N ILE A 46 2.70 5.18 12.94
CA ILE A 46 3.96 4.53 12.58
C ILE A 46 5.09 5.39 13.17
N LYS A 47 5.73 4.91 14.23
CA LYS A 47 6.67 5.73 15.02
C LYS A 47 8.10 5.78 14.46
N HIS A 48 8.58 4.68 13.87
CA HIS A 48 9.97 4.53 13.43
C HIS A 48 10.06 3.61 12.19
N GLY A 49 11.24 3.57 11.55
CA GLY A 49 11.56 2.64 10.46
C GLY A 49 11.33 3.19 9.05
N TYR A 50 10.74 4.38 8.92
CA TYR A 50 10.50 5.02 7.63
C TYR A 50 11.15 6.39 7.55
N GLU A 51 11.81 6.67 6.43
CA GLU A 51 11.91 8.03 5.93
C GLU A 51 10.54 8.49 5.45
N VAL A 52 10.19 9.77 5.66
CA VAL A 52 8.84 10.27 5.39
C VAL A 52 8.92 11.37 4.33
N ALA A 53 8.13 11.21 3.27
CA ALA A 53 7.91 12.22 2.24
C ALA A 53 6.43 12.56 2.08
N ARG A 54 6.17 13.75 1.56
CA ARG A 54 4.81 14.30 1.37
C ARG A 54 4.62 14.69 -0.08
N ALA A 55 3.50 14.27 -0.66
CA ALA A 55 3.05 14.74 -1.97
C ALA A 55 1.69 15.44 -1.80
N PHE A 56 1.58 16.66 -2.29
CA PHE A 56 0.36 17.45 -2.30
C PHE A 56 -0.32 17.41 -3.67
N THR A 57 0.39 16.97 -4.71
CA THR A 57 -0.08 16.80 -6.09
C THR A 57 0.41 15.49 -6.70
N SER A 58 -0.24 15.01 -7.75
CA SER A 58 0.21 13.85 -8.55
C SER A 58 1.63 14.05 -9.09
N HIS A 59 1.99 15.25 -9.53
CA HIS A 59 3.32 15.57 -10.03
C HIS A 59 4.41 15.39 -8.96
N GLN A 60 4.16 15.85 -7.72
CA GLN A 60 5.10 15.65 -6.62
C GLN A 60 5.25 14.17 -6.27
N LEU A 61 4.14 13.41 -6.29
CA LEU A 61 4.18 11.97 -6.08
C LEU A 61 5.03 11.28 -7.16
N LEU A 62 4.87 11.64 -8.43
CA LEU A 62 5.70 11.14 -9.54
C LEU A 62 7.19 11.41 -9.28
N THR A 63 7.55 12.65 -8.92
CA THR A 63 8.95 13.00 -8.63
C THR A 63 9.53 12.19 -7.46
N LEU A 64 8.75 11.95 -6.39
CA LEU A 64 9.20 11.13 -5.27
C LEU A 64 9.42 9.68 -5.68
N LEU A 65 8.51 9.12 -6.48
CA LEU A 65 8.63 7.76 -7.01
C LEU A 65 9.81 7.61 -7.96
N GLU A 66 10.06 8.57 -8.84
CA GLU A 66 11.21 8.53 -9.76
C GLU A 66 12.54 8.52 -9.01
N ASN A 67 12.67 9.32 -7.95
CA ASN A 67 13.93 9.54 -7.23
C ASN A 67 14.16 8.60 -6.04
N THR A 68 13.21 7.73 -5.69
CA THR A 68 13.40 6.81 -4.56
C THR A 68 14.33 5.65 -4.91
N HIS A 69 15.19 5.29 -3.96
CA HIS A 69 16.09 4.13 -4.02
C HIS A 69 15.93 3.22 -2.78
N HIS A 70 14.80 3.33 -2.08
CA HIS A 70 14.51 2.53 -0.89
C HIS A 70 14.14 1.09 -1.25
N GLN A 71 14.48 0.14 -0.38
CA GLN A 71 14.15 -1.27 -0.56
C GLN A 71 12.64 -1.52 -0.43
N ALA A 72 11.96 -0.77 0.44
CA ALA A 72 10.51 -0.78 0.55
C ALA A 72 9.92 0.62 0.41
N VAL A 73 8.78 0.71 -0.27
CA VAL A 73 8.02 1.95 -0.43
C VAL A 73 6.58 1.72 -0.02
N PHE A 74 6.10 2.50 0.94
CA PHE A 74 4.72 2.50 1.39
C PHE A 74 4.09 3.83 1.01
N VAL A 75 3.03 3.81 0.22
CA VAL A 75 2.34 5.00 -0.26
C VAL A 75 0.91 4.99 0.23
N GLU A 76 0.51 6.04 0.92
CA GLU A 76 -0.88 6.26 1.29
C GLU A 76 -1.64 6.89 0.12
N HIS A 77 -2.70 6.24 -0.34
CA HIS A 77 -3.58 6.75 -1.37
C HIS A 77 -4.32 7.99 -0.88
N ASP A 78 -4.34 9.03 -1.70
CA ASP A 78 -5.20 10.18 -1.49
C ASP A 78 -5.77 10.65 -2.84
N PRO A 79 -7.10 10.54 -3.03
CA PRO A 79 -7.75 10.97 -4.27
C PRO A 79 -7.54 12.44 -4.61
N SER A 80 -7.23 13.30 -3.63
CA SER A 80 -7.08 14.75 -3.85
C SER A 80 -5.82 15.12 -4.62
N LEU A 81 -4.91 14.17 -4.85
CA LEU A 81 -3.69 14.40 -5.65
C LEU A 81 -3.99 14.42 -7.15
N PHE A 82 -5.12 13.85 -7.57
CA PHE A 82 -5.46 13.62 -8.97
C PHE A 82 -6.51 14.62 -9.43
N GLU A 83 -6.24 15.27 -10.57
CA GLU A 83 -7.21 16.16 -11.23
C GLU A 83 -7.91 15.44 -12.41
N SER A 84 -7.32 14.35 -12.89
CA SER A 84 -7.80 13.57 -14.02
C SER A 84 -7.46 12.08 -13.93
N GLU A 85 -8.18 11.23 -14.69
CA GLU A 85 -7.83 9.81 -14.84
C GLU A 85 -6.40 9.62 -15.37
N ARG A 86 -5.93 10.52 -16.24
CA ARG A 86 -4.58 10.49 -16.82
C ARG A 86 -3.49 10.67 -15.75
N ASP A 87 -3.74 11.48 -14.73
CA ASP A 87 -2.81 11.62 -13.61
C ASP A 87 -2.66 10.31 -12.85
N ALA A 88 -3.78 9.62 -12.61
CA ALA A 88 -3.79 8.32 -11.95
C ALA A 88 -3.09 7.26 -12.81
N GLU A 89 -3.27 7.26 -14.13
CA GLU A 89 -2.56 6.38 -15.07
C GLU A 89 -1.04 6.61 -15.03
N ASN A 90 -0.60 7.87 -15.05
CA ASN A 90 0.83 8.20 -14.95
C ASN A 90 1.43 7.74 -13.62
N VAL A 91 0.72 7.97 -12.51
CA VAL A 91 1.14 7.50 -11.18
C VAL A 91 1.17 5.97 -11.13
N ALA A 92 0.19 5.28 -11.74
CA ALA A 92 0.17 3.83 -11.81
C ALA A 92 1.41 3.26 -12.53
N LEU A 93 1.82 3.90 -13.63
CA LEU A 93 3.03 3.54 -14.36
C LEU A 93 4.28 3.77 -13.51
N ALA A 94 4.39 4.93 -12.86
CA ALA A 94 5.51 5.24 -11.98
C ALA A 94 5.59 4.30 -10.76
N LEU A 95 4.46 3.89 -10.18
CA LEU A 95 4.39 2.90 -9.11
C LEU A 95 4.90 1.54 -9.58
N ARG A 96 4.44 1.08 -10.76
CA ARG A 96 4.91 -0.18 -11.36
C ARG A 96 6.41 -0.13 -11.64
N ASP A 97 6.91 0.96 -12.20
CA ASP A 97 8.33 1.13 -12.51
C ASP A 97 9.18 1.25 -11.23
N THR A 98 8.62 1.81 -10.15
CA THR A 98 9.24 1.83 -8.82
C THR A 98 9.27 0.44 -8.20
N ALA A 99 8.20 -0.34 -8.32
CA ALA A 99 8.15 -1.73 -7.87
C ALA A 99 9.15 -2.64 -8.61
N GLY A 100 9.62 -2.25 -9.81
CA GLY A 100 10.72 -2.92 -10.50
C GLY A 100 12.12 -2.56 -9.97
N ARG A 101 12.23 -1.56 -9.08
CA ARG A 101 13.49 -1.04 -8.52
C ARG A 101 13.58 -1.20 -6.99
N CYS A 102 12.48 -1.53 -6.32
CA CYS A 102 12.43 -1.86 -4.91
C CYS A 102 11.94 -3.31 -4.72
N GLU A 103 12.15 -3.89 -3.55
CA GLU A 103 11.65 -5.25 -3.27
C GLU A 103 10.15 -5.23 -3.03
N THR A 104 9.67 -4.30 -2.21
CA THR A 104 8.26 -4.25 -1.81
C THR A 104 7.69 -2.85 -2.00
N LEU A 105 6.63 -2.74 -2.80
CA LEU A 105 5.81 -1.53 -2.88
C LEU A 105 4.40 -1.83 -2.39
N VAL A 106 3.92 -1.03 -1.43
CA VAL A 106 2.54 -1.06 -0.95
C VAL A 106 1.88 0.28 -1.25
N TYR A 107 0.77 0.23 -1.97
CA TYR A 107 -0.12 1.37 -2.17
C TYR A 107 -1.42 1.12 -1.39
N TYR A 108 -1.57 1.83 -0.29
CA TYR A 108 -2.60 1.58 0.72
C TYR A 108 -3.79 2.53 0.56
N SER A 109 -5.00 2.02 0.70
CA SER A 109 -6.21 2.84 0.90
C SER A 109 -7.15 2.20 1.93
N ALA A 110 -7.87 3.02 2.69
CA ALA A 110 -8.94 2.56 3.55
C ALA A 110 -10.25 2.29 2.77
N SER A 111 -10.39 2.87 1.58
CA SER A 111 -11.61 2.84 0.76
C SER A 111 -11.31 2.71 -0.73
N HIS A 112 -12.34 2.38 -1.51
CA HIS A 112 -12.23 2.32 -2.96
C HIS A 112 -12.76 3.60 -3.61
N ASP A 113 -12.11 4.03 -4.69
CA ASP A 113 -12.53 5.13 -5.56
C ASP A 113 -12.07 4.88 -7.00
N GLU A 114 -12.41 5.81 -7.90
CA GLU A 114 -12.12 5.67 -9.32
C GLU A 114 -10.63 5.71 -9.66
N TYR A 115 -9.83 6.51 -8.95
CA TYR A 115 -8.39 6.62 -9.19
C TYR A 115 -7.66 5.38 -8.67
N LEU A 116 -8.04 4.89 -7.49
CA LEU A 116 -7.53 3.62 -6.98
C LEU A 116 -7.82 2.47 -7.93
N ARG A 117 -9.02 2.43 -8.53
CA ARG A 117 -9.38 1.42 -9.54
C ARG A 117 -8.48 1.48 -10.77
N ILE A 118 -8.13 2.68 -11.24
CA ILE A 118 -7.19 2.88 -12.36
C ILE A 118 -5.80 2.36 -11.98
N ILE A 119 -5.29 2.79 -10.83
CA ILE A 119 -3.96 2.41 -10.33
C ILE A 119 -3.84 0.90 -10.15
N SER A 120 -4.90 0.26 -9.63
CA SER A 120 -4.93 -1.18 -9.36
C SER A 120 -4.75 -2.05 -10.60
N ARG A 121 -4.97 -1.52 -11.81
CA ARG A 121 -4.80 -2.28 -13.07
C ARG A 121 -3.36 -2.69 -13.34
N LEU A 122 -2.39 -1.95 -12.80
CA LEU A 122 -0.96 -2.22 -12.97
C LEU A 122 -0.32 -2.91 -11.77
N ALA A 123 -1.10 -3.18 -10.72
CA ALA A 123 -0.63 -3.90 -9.55
C ALA A 123 -0.36 -5.37 -9.87
N ASN A 124 0.58 -5.97 -9.15
CA ASN A 124 0.79 -7.41 -9.20
C ASN A 124 -0.26 -8.14 -8.34
N ARG A 125 -0.62 -7.53 -7.21
CA ARG A 125 -1.55 -8.10 -6.23
C ARG A 125 -2.49 -7.02 -5.70
N ILE A 126 -3.77 -7.37 -5.58
CA ILE A 126 -4.76 -6.57 -4.87
C ILE A 126 -5.19 -7.37 -3.65
N ILE A 127 -5.05 -6.77 -2.48
CA ILE A 127 -5.35 -7.37 -1.19
C ILE A 127 -6.49 -6.54 -0.58
N ALA A 128 -7.69 -7.11 -0.54
CA ALA A 128 -8.84 -6.49 0.08
C ALA A 128 -9.13 -7.17 1.41
N VAL A 129 -9.10 -6.40 2.50
CA VAL A 129 -9.38 -6.88 3.85
C VAL A 129 -10.70 -6.29 4.32
N THR A 130 -11.63 -7.16 4.70
CA THR A 130 -12.96 -6.79 5.18
C THR A 130 -13.18 -7.32 6.59
N GLU A 131 -13.94 -6.58 7.41
CA GLU A 131 -14.28 -7.03 8.76
C GLU A 131 -15.29 -8.19 8.69
N HIS A 132 -14.99 -9.29 9.37
CA HIS A 132 -15.85 -10.47 9.45
C HIS A 132 -15.86 -10.99 10.88
N ARG A 133 -16.95 -10.80 11.62
CA ARG A 133 -16.98 -11.15 13.05
C ARG A 133 -16.84 -12.67 13.26
N PRO A 134 -15.90 -13.13 14.13
CA PRO A 134 -14.90 -12.39 14.90
C PRO A 134 -13.53 -12.32 14.17
N GLY A 135 -13.17 -11.16 13.60
CA GLY A 135 -11.90 -10.95 12.89
C GLY A 135 -12.04 -10.28 11.52
N TYR A 136 -11.14 -10.63 10.60
CA TYR A 136 -11.12 -10.09 9.24
C TYR A 136 -11.02 -11.21 8.20
N VAL A 137 -11.49 -10.95 6.98
CA VAL A 137 -11.24 -11.78 5.80
C VAL A 137 -10.37 -11.00 4.83
N ALA A 138 -9.28 -11.61 4.39
CA ALA A 138 -8.41 -11.08 3.35
C ALA A 138 -8.62 -11.82 2.03
N ASP A 139 -9.11 -11.11 1.02
CA ASP A 139 -9.21 -11.56 -0.36
C ASP A 139 -8.01 -11.06 -1.16
N ILE A 140 -7.22 -12.00 -1.66
CA ILE A 140 -6.01 -11.70 -2.43
C ILE A 140 -6.27 -12.07 -3.89
N ILE A 141 -6.10 -11.09 -4.78
CA ILE A 141 -6.21 -11.25 -6.24
C ILE A 141 -4.83 -11.06 -6.86
N GLU A 142 -4.27 -12.11 -7.45
CA GLU A 142 -2.99 -12.06 -8.18
C GLU A 142 -3.24 -11.84 -9.69
N LEU A 143 -2.60 -10.83 -10.29
CA LEU A 143 -2.90 -10.40 -11.67
C LEU A 143 -1.92 -10.90 -12.74
N ASN A 144 -0.74 -11.41 -12.37
CA ASN A 144 0.37 -11.63 -13.31
C ASN A 144 0.41 -12.98 -14.05
N THR A 145 -0.37 -14.00 -13.68
CA THR A 145 -0.19 -15.34 -14.30
C THR A 145 -1.44 -16.19 -14.45
N ARG A 146 -2.50 -15.87 -13.72
CA ARG A 146 -3.88 -16.36 -13.81
C ARG A 146 -4.57 -15.64 -12.66
N ARG A 147 -5.76 -15.05 -12.87
CA ARG A 147 -6.52 -14.47 -11.76
C ARG A 147 -6.81 -15.58 -10.76
N GLU A 148 -6.06 -15.59 -9.67
CA GLU A 148 -6.28 -16.48 -8.55
C GLU A 148 -6.80 -15.64 -7.38
N VAL A 149 -7.93 -16.06 -6.83
CA VAL A 149 -8.53 -15.44 -5.65
C VAL A 149 -8.31 -16.38 -4.49
N ARG A 150 -7.67 -15.88 -3.43
CA ARG A 150 -7.49 -16.62 -2.17
C ARG A 150 -8.07 -15.83 -1.02
N SER A 151 -8.97 -16.45 -0.27
CA SER A 151 -9.64 -15.86 0.89
C SER A 151 -9.14 -16.53 2.18
N PHE A 152 -8.80 -15.72 3.18
CA PHE A 152 -8.30 -16.23 4.47
C PHE A 152 -8.91 -15.47 5.64
N LEU A 153 -9.18 -16.17 6.75
CA LEU A 153 -9.53 -15.55 8.02
C LEU A 153 -8.27 -15.06 8.74
N LEU A 154 -8.24 -13.77 9.09
CA LEU A 154 -7.29 -13.16 10.00
C LEU A 154 -7.97 -13.08 11.37
N SER A 155 -7.48 -13.85 12.35
CA SER A 155 -8.02 -13.80 13.71
C SER A 155 -7.44 -12.64 14.50
N ASP A 156 -8.24 -12.05 15.40
CA ASP A 156 -7.85 -10.95 16.31
C ASP A 156 -6.70 -11.31 17.28
N VAL A 157 -6.24 -12.55 17.28
CA VAL A 157 -5.31 -13.12 18.27
C VAL A 157 -3.87 -12.59 18.12
N GLN A 158 -3.56 -11.78 17.10
CA GLN A 158 -2.22 -11.17 16.95
C GLN A 158 -2.13 -9.67 17.27
N LEU A 159 -3.24 -9.01 17.61
CA LEU A 159 -3.24 -7.57 17.95
C LEU A 159 -3.14 -7.28 19.46
N THR A 160 -2.95 -8.31 20.29
CA THR A 160 -2.69 -8.18 21.73
C THR A 160 -1.28 -8.66 22.07
N LEU A 161 -0.28 -7.85 21.72
CA LEU A 161 0.96 -7.87 22.49
C LEU A 161 0.77 -6.91 23.66
N GLU A 162 0.51 -7.53 24.81
CA GLU A 162 0.60 -6.94 26.13
C GLU A 162 1.89 -6.10 26.27
N VAL A 163 1.74 -4.89 26.80
CA VAL A 163 2.81 -4.13 27.46
C VAL A 163 2.38 -3.93 28.90
#